data_AF-A0A670HL19-F1
#
_entry.id   AF-A0A670HL19-F1
#
_cell.length_a   1.000
_cell.length_b   1.000
_cell.length_c   1.000
_cell.angle_alpha   90.00
_cell.angle_beta   90.00
_cell.angle_gamma   90.00
#
_symmetry.space_group_name_H-M   'P 1'
#
loop_
_entity.id
_entity.type
_entity.pdbx_description
1 polymer ?
#
loop_
_entity_poly.entity_id
_entity_poly.type
_entity_poly.pdbx_seq_one_letter_code
_entity_poly.pdbx_strand_id
1 'polypeptide(L)'
;MAKYDLPASINFILRKTGQEKIFYVGHSQGTTMAFIAFSTMPQLAQKIKMFFGLAPSVNTVYSISPISAVITHMPESLVKVIFGTKQCAAQSKTFKWFATNLCNRFLLDHVCASFFFLGMGFNAKNMNLTRINVYLSHCPAGTSVQNVLHWSQVAPKSSGVGSANLLR
;
A
#
# COMPACT_ATOMS: atom_id res chain seq x y z
N MET A 1 6.95 1.06 -10.94
CA MET A 1 7.35 1.97 -9.86
C MET A 1 8.81 1.79 -9.47
N ALA A 2 9.23 0.67 -8.86
CA ALA A 2 10.63 0.48 -8.41
C ALA A 2 11.72 0.78 -9.46
N LYS A 3 11.52 0.30 -10.70
CA LYS A 3 12.48 0.43 -11.80
C LYS A 3 12.69 1.85 -12.32
N TYR A 4 11.71 2.75 -12.19
CA TYR A 4 11.75 4.06 -12.87
C TYR A 4 11.60 5.21 -11.87
N ASP A 5 10.55 5.17 -11.05
CA ASP A 5 10.18 6.24 -10.12
C ASP A 5 11.28 6.47 -9.08
N LEU A 6 11.81 5.40 -8.48
CA LEU A 6 12.85 5.50 -7.46
C LEU A 6 14.17 6.05 -8.02
N PRO A 7 14.78 5.48 -9.09
CA PRO A 7 15.97 6.07 -9.67
C PRO A 7 15.79 7.53 -10.09
N ALA A 8 14.67 7.87 -10.72
CA ALA A 8 14.41 9.24 -11.16
C ALA A 8 14.36 10.21 -9.97
N SER A 9 13.58 9.87 -8.94
CA SER A 9 13.39 10.72 -7.75
C SER A 9 14.68 10.86 -6.95
N ILE A 10 15.37 9.75 -6.67
CA ILE A 10 16.61 9.75 -5.89
C ILE A 10 17.70 10.54 -6.64
N ASN A 11 17.90 10.29 -7.94
CA ASN A 11 18.90 11.03 -8.71
C ASN A 11 18.57 12.51 -8.81
N PHE A 12 17.29 12.88 -8.91
CA PHE A 12 16.87 14.27 -8.86
C PHE A 12 17.22 14.93 -7.53
N ILE A 13 16.89 14.29 -6.40
CA ILE A 13 17.20 14.80 -5.05
C ILE A 13 18.71 14.99 -4.87
N LEU A 14 19.52 14.00 -5.23
CA LEU A 14 20.98 14.07 -5.10
C LEU A 14 21.55 15.21 -5.93
N ARG A 15 21.13 15.35 -7.20
CA ARG A 15 21.56 16.48 -8.06
C ARG A 15 21.13 17.83 -7.50
N LYS A 16 19.92 17.93 -6.95
CA LYS A 16 19.38 19.20 -6.45
C LYS A 16 20.01 19.63 -5.14
N THR A 17 20.39 18.68 -4.29
CA THR A 17 20.93 18.92 -2.94
C THR A 17 22.46 18.90 -2.90
N GLY A 18 23.12 18.33 -3.91
CA GLY A 18 24.58 18.10 -3.91
C GLY A 18 25.03 16.96 -3.00
N GLN A 19 24.10 16.25 -2.35
CA GLN A 19 24.43 15.10 -1.50
C GLN A 19 24.80 13.89 -2.35
N GLU A 20 25.76 13.09 -1.90
CA GLU A 20 26.13 11.83 -2.56
C GLU A 20 25.19 10.67 -2.21
N LYS A 21 24.64 10.68 -0.99
CA LYS A 21 23.77 9.62 -0.47
C LYS A 21 22.64 10.17 0.39
N ILE A 22 21.50 9.48 0.39
CA ILE A 22 20.33 9.81 1.24
C ILE A 22 19.94 8.64 2.15
N PHE A 23 19.16 8.93 3.18
CA PHE A 23 18.40 7.91 3.90
C PHE A 23 17.09 7.64 3.17
N TYR A 24 16.71 6.37 3.03
CA TYR A 24 15.42 5.99 2.46
C TYR A 24 14.53 5.39 3.55
N VAL A 25 13.32 5.94 3.71
CA VAL A 25 12.30 5.41 4.61
C VAL A 25 11.12 4.99 3.76
N GLY A 26 10.78 3.70 3.81
CA GLY A 26 9.64 3.14 3.06
C GLY A 26 8.60 2.58 4.01
N HIS A 27 7.31 2.76 3.67
CA HIS A 27 6.20 2.12 4.38
C HIS A 27 5.40 1.21 3.42
N SER A 28 5.01 0.01 3.87
CA SER A 28 4.21 -0.94 3.08
C SER A 28 4.79 -1.16 1.68
N GLN A 29 4.04 -0.92 0.59
CA GLN A 29 4.53 -1.05 -0.80
C GLN A 29 5.80 -0.21 -1.09
N GLY A 30 6.03 0.90 -0.38
CA GLY A 30 7.27 1.67 -0.51
C GLY A 30 8.52 0.89 -0.09
N THR A 31 8.37 -0.11 0.78
CA THR A 31 9.44 -1.06 1.11
C THR A 31 9.67 -2.07 -0.01
N THR A 32 8.61 -2.61 -0.62
CA THR A 32 8.69 -3.50 -1.79
C THR A 32 9.46 -2.82 -2.92
N MET A 33 9.16 -1.54 -3.18
CA MET A 33 9.87 -0.75 -4.17
C MET A 33 11.37 -0.65 -3.87
N ALA A 34 11.73 -0.39 -2.61
CA ALA A 34 13.12 -0.32 -2.18
C ALA A 34 13.84 -1.67 -2.32
N PHE A 35 13.22 -2.76 -1.88
CA PHE A 35 13.78 -4.11 -2.02
C PHE A 35 14.06 -4.44 -3.49
N ILE A 36 13.08 -4.22 -4.38
CA ILE A 36 13.27 -4.46 -5.82
C ILE A 36 14.36 -3.55 -6.37
N ALA A 37 14.31 -2.25 -6.10
CA ALA A 37 15.24 -1.29 -6.70
C ALA A 37 16.68 -1.49 -6.22
N PHE A 38 16.89 -1.69 -4.92
CA PHE A 38 18.24 -1.78 -4.36
C PHE A 38 18.89 -3.15 -4.57
N SER A 39 18.09 -4.21 -4.78
CA SER A 39 18.63 -5.53 -5.17
C SER A 39 18.96 -5.63 -6.66
N THR A 40 18.22 -4.94 -7.52
CA THR A 40 18.39 -5.04 -8.99
C THR A 40 19.22 -3.93 -9.62
N MET A 41 19.47 -2.82 -8.90
CA MET A 41 20.25 -1.67 -9.39
C MET A 41 21.34 -1.28 -8.38
N PRO A 42 22.50 -1.97 -8.37
CA PRO A 42 23.58 -1.73 -7.42
C PRO A 42 24.08 -0.27 -7.39
N GLN A 43 24.11 0.39 -8.56
CA GLN A 43 24.50 1.81 -8.67
C GLN A 43 23.52 2.75 -7.94
N LEU A 44 22.23 2.38 -7.86
CA LEU A 44 21.26 3.13 -7.07
C LEU A 44 21.41 2.82 -5.59
N ALA A 45 21.60 1.54 -5.24
CA ALA A 45 21.77 1.11 -3.86
C ALA A 45 22.96 1.79 -3.16
N GLN A 46 24.07 2.00 -3.87
CA GLN A 46 25.24 2.72 -3.36
C GLN A 46 24.95 4.18 -2.93
N LYS A 47 23.86 4.76 -3.44
CA LYS A 47 23.38 6.12 -3.11
C LYS A 47 22.50 6.17 -1.86
N ILE A 48 22.26 5.03 -1.21
CA ILE A 48 21.45 4.95 0.01
C ILE A 48 22.37 4.68 1.20
N LYS A 49 22.33 5.57 2.21
CA LYS A 49 23.10 5.41 3.46
C LYS A 49 22.52 4.27 4.32
N MET A 50 21.21 4.27 4.47
CA MET A 50 20.46 3.25 5.21
C MET A 50 19.02 3.23 4.71
N PHE A 51 18.45 2.02 4.66
CA PHE A 51 17.05 1.80 4.37
C PHE A 51 16.30 1.44 5.66
N PHE A 52 15.31 2.26 6.03
CA PHE A 52 14.37 1.99 7.11
C PHE A 52 13.04 1.50 6.52
N GLY A 53 12.73 0.22 6.74
CA GLY A 53 11.48 -0.40 6.29
C GLY A 53 10.42 -0.45 7.39
N LEU A 54 9.35 0.32 7.24
CA LEU A 54 8.20 0.32 8.15
C LEU A 54 7.09 -0.57 7.58
N ALA A 55 6.63 -1.57 8.34
CA ALA A 55 5.70 -2.60 7.85
C ALA A 55 6.16 -3.23 6.51
N PRO A 56 7.35 -3.84 6.47
CA PRO A 56 7.94 -4.34 5.23
C PRO A 56 7.05 -5.39 4.56
N SER A 57 6.80 -5.21 3.26
CA SER A 57 5.93 -6.08 2.46
C SER A 57 6.74 -6.64 1.28
N VAL A 58 7.07 -7.94 1.33
CA VAL A 58 7.84 -8.62 0.26
C VAL A 58 7.00 -9.66 -0.46
N ASN A 59 6.22 -10.43 0.31
CA ASN A 59 5.18 -11.32 -0.20
C ASN A 59 3.93 -11.20 0.69
N THR A 60 2.81 -11.76 0.24
CA THR A 60 1.52 -11.72 0.95
C THR A 60 1.05 -13.11 1.37
N VAL A 61 1.98 -14.08 1.51
CA VAL A 61 1.67 -15.50 1.74
C VAL A 61 0.84 -15.75 3.00
N TYR A 62 1.16 -15.03 4.07
CA TYR A 62 0.48 -15.15 5.36
C TYR A 62 -0.34 -13.90 5.70
N SER A 63 -0.72 -13.11 4.69
CA SER A 63 -1.50 -11.89 4.90
C SER A 63 -2.94 -12.24 5.30
N ILE A 64 -3.35 -11.81 6.49
CA ILE A 64 -4.71 -11.99 7.01
C ILE A 64 -5.64 -10.80 6.71
N SER A 65 -5.19 -9.82 5.91
CA SER A 65 -5.99 -8.64 5.59
C SER A 65 -7.21 -9.01 4.72
N PRO A 66 -8.43 -8.56 5.05
CA PRO A 66 -9.61 -8.79 4.22
C PRO A 66 -9.45 -8.33 2.77
N ILE A 67 -8.79 -7.19 2.54
CA ILE A 67 -8.52 -6.68 1.19
C ILE A 67 -7.56 -7.60 0.44
N SER A 68 -6.54 -8.11 1.12
CA SER A 68 -5.61 -9.09 0.54
C SER A 68 -6.34 -10.36 0.12
N ALA A 69 -7.25 -10.88 0.95
CA ALA A 69 -8.07 -12.04 0.62
C ALA A 69 -8.95 -11.80 -0.61
N VAL A 70 -9.66 -10.67 -0.67
CA VAL A 70 -10.51 -10.30 -1.82
C VAL A 70 -9.69 -10.20 -3.10
N ILE A 71 -8.55 -9.51 -3.08
CA ILE A 71 -7.70 -9.32 -4.26
C ILE A 71 -7.09 -10.64 -4.74
N THR A 72 -6.70 -11.53 -3.82
CA THR A 72 -6.07 -12.82 -4.14
C THR A 72 -7.05 -13.82 -4.75
N HIS A 73 -8.26 -13.89 -4.22
CA HIS A 73 -9.26 -14.88 -4.66
C HIS A 73 -10.12 -14.41 -5.84
N MET A 74 -10.09 -13.12 -6.18
CA MET A 74 -10.86 -12.59 -7.30
C MET A 74 -10.18 -12.89 -8.64
N PRO A 75 -10.86 -13.50 -9.62
CA PRO A 75 -10.27 -13.73 -10.93
C PRO A 75 -9.99 -12.40 -11.64
N GLU A 76 -8.90 -12.34 -12.41
CA GLU A 76 -8.47 -11.13 -13.11
C GLU A 76 -9.58 -10.53 -13.99
N SER A 77 -10.39 -11.38 -14.64
CA SER A 77 -11.54 -10.94 -15.43
C SER A 77 -12.55 -10.15 -14.60
N LEU A 78 -12.88 -10.63 -13.40
CA LEU A 78 -13.81 -9.95 -12.51
C LEU A 78 -13.22 -8.64 -11.96
N VAL A 79 -11.93 -8.62 -11.61
CA VAL A 79 -11.24 -7.38 -11.21
C VAL A 79 -11.34 -6.33 -12.33
N LYS A 80 -11.12 -6.73 -13.59
CA LYS A 80 -11.22 -5.83 -14.75
C LYS A 80 -12.65 -5.38 -15.04
N VAL A 81 -13.64 -6.22 -14.79
CA VAL A 81 -15.07 -5.83 -14.92
C VAL A 81 -15.45 -4.79 -13.86
N ILE A 82 -15.02 -4.98 -12.61
CA ILE A 82 -15.38 -4.09 -11.49
C ILE A 82 -14.61 -2.77 -11.54
N PHE A 83 -13.29 -2.83 -11.78
CA PHE A 83 -12.40 -1.66 -11.65
C PHE A 83 -11.91 -1.11 -13.01
N GLY A 84 -12.25 -1.76 -14.12
CA GLY A 84 -11.73 -1.40 -15.44
C GLY A 84 -10.25 -1.80 -15.63
N THR A 85 -9.54 -1.06 -16.48
CA THR A 85 -8.13 -1.35 -16.83
C THR A 85 -7.15 -0.21 -16.53
N LYS A 86 -7.66 0.90 -15.99
CA LYS A 86 -6.88 2.13 -15.77
C LYS A 86 -6.65 2.37 -14.28
N GLN A 87 -7.29 3.38 -13.73
CA GLN A 87 -7.12 3.84 -12.35
C GLN A 87 -8.04 3.07 -11.40
N CYS A 88 -7.52 2.71 -10.24
CA CYS A 88 -8.24 2.06 -9.15
C CYS A 88 -8.06 2.87 -7.86
N ALA A 89 -9.08 2.86 -7.00
CA ALA A 89 -9.03 3.43 -5.65
C ALA A 89 -8.58 4.92 -5.62
N ALA A 90 -9.01 5.70 -6.62
CA ALA A 90 -8.73 7.13 -6.68
C ALA A 90 -9.82 7.95 -6.01
N GLN A 91 -9.42 9.05 -5.39
CA GLN A 91 -10.36 9.98 -4.74
C GLN A 91 -11.24 10.67 -5.79
N SER A 92 -12.54 10.39 -5.74
CA SER A 92 -13.53 11.22 -6.43
C SER A 92 -13.88 12.44 -5.59
N LYS A 93 -14.29 13.54 -6.22
CA LYS A 93 -14.76 14.74 -5.51
C LYS A 93 -15.90 14.40 -4.55
N THR A 94 -16.80 13.51 -4.99
CA THR A 94 -17.93 13.01 -4.21
C THR A 94 -17.47 12.23 -2.97
N PHE A 95 -16.57 11.27 -3.12
CA PHE A 95 -16.05 10.50 -1.98
C PHE A 95 -15.29 11.39 -1.00
N LYS A 96 -14.47 12.33 -1.50
CA LYS A 96 -13.76 13.30 -0.66
C LYS A 96 -14.72 14.18 0.14
N TRP A 97 -15.81 14.64 -0.48
CA TRP A 97 -16.86 15.39 0.20
C TRP A 97 -17.53 14.55 1.30
N PHE A 98 -17.86 13.28 1.02
CA PHE A 98 -18.42 12.36 2.01
C PHE A 98 -17.47 12.16 3.19
N ALA A 99 -16.21 11.83 2.92
CA ALA A 99 -15.18 11.64 3.95
C ALA A 99 -15.02 12.88 4.84
N THR A 100 -15.06 14.08 4.25
CA THR A 100 -14.85 15.33 5.00
C THR A 100 -16.04 15.70 5.90
N ASN A 101 -17.27 15.47 5.44
CA ASN A 101 -18.49 15.97 6.09
C ASN A 101 -19.28 14.93 6.91
N LEU A 102 -19.03 13.64 6.69
CA LEU A 102 -19.72 12.57 7.43
C LEU A 102 -18.80 11.97 8.49
N CYS A 103 -17.52 11.75 8.19
CA CYS A 103 -16.60 11.05 9.11
C CYS A 103 -16.12 11.90 10.31
N ASN A 104 -16.61 13.13 10.46
CA ASN A 104 -16.39 13.97 11.64
C ASN A 104 -17.56 13.94 12.64
N ARG A 105 -18.60 13.14 12.36
CA ARG A 105 -19.76 12.98 13.25
C ARG A 105 -19.51 11.83 14.22
N PHE A 106 -19.86 12.02 15.50
CA PHE A 106 -19.57 11.10 16.61
C PHE A 106 -20.03 9.64 16.42
N LEU A 107 -21.05 9.38 15.61
CA LEU A 107 -21.52 8.01 15.33
C LEU A 107 -20.89 7.41 14.06
N LEU A 108 -20.35 8.25 13.18
CA LEU A 108 -19.83 7.86 11.87
C LEU A 108 -18.31 7.77 11.85
N ASP A 109 -17.60 8.40 12.77
CA ASP A 109 -16.14 8.32 12.88
C ASP A 109 -15.66 6.88 13.11
N HIS A 110 -16.33 6.09 13.95
CA HIS A 110 -16.05 4.68 14.18
C HIS A 110 -16.35 3.80 12.95
N VAL A 111 -17.41 4.11 12.22
CA VAL A 111 -17.76 3.42 10.96
C VAL A 111 -16.69 3.72 9.90
N CYS A 112 -16.35 5.00 9.74
CA CYS A 112 -15.30 5.46 8.85
C CYS A 112 -13.93 4.85 9.20
N ALA A 113 -13.59 4.78 10.49
CA ALA A 113 -12.37 4.14 10.96
C ALA A 113 -12.35 2.65 10.62
N SER A 114 -13.48 1.96 10.79
CA SER A 114 -13.60 0.54 10.42
C SER A 114 -13.35 0.31 8.93
N PHE A 115 -13.90 1.16 8.05
CA PHE A 115 -13.61 1.10 6.61
C PHE A 115 -12.14 1.35 6.30
N PHE A 116 -11.52 2.31 6.98
CA PHE A 116 -10.09 2.60 6.84
C PHE A 116 -9.22 1.39 7.27
N PHE A 117 -9.59 0.72 8.35
CA PHE A 117 -8.84 -0.43 8.89
C PHE A 117 -8.90 -1.69 8.02
N LEU A 118 -9.91 -1.87 7.17
CA LEU A 118 -10.02 -3.05 6.28
C LEU A 118 -8.77 -3.28 5.42
N GLY A 119 -8.10 -2.20 4.99
CA GLY A 119 -6.88 -2.29 4.20
C GLY A 119 -5.57 -2.32 4.98
N MET A 120 -5.57 -1.78 6.20
CA MET A 120 -4.32 -1.44 6.91
C MET A 120 -4.17 -2.10 8.28
N GLY A 121 -5.19 -2.85 8.73
CA GLY A 121 -5.22 -3.53 10.03
C GLY A 121 -5.95 -2.71 11.11
N PHE A 122 -6.58 -3.41 12.05
CA PHE A 122 -7.40 -2.79 13.09
C PHE A 122 -6.56 -2.39 14.31
N ASN A 123 -6.45 -1.08 14.57
CA ASN A 123 -5.85 -0.57 15.80
C ASN A 123 -6.44 0.79 16.19
N ALA A 124 -7.70 0.79 16.62
CA ALA A 124 -8.40 2.01 17.02
C ALA A 124 -7.75 2.74 18.21
N LYS A 125 -7.12 2.00 19.14
CA LYS A 125 -6.48 2.58 20.32
C LYS A 125 -5.29 3.49 19.98
N ASN A 126 -4.60 3.21 18.88
CA ASN A 126 -3.43 3.97 18.43
C ASN A 126 -3.76 4.95 17.29
N MET A 127 -5.04 5.21 17.01
CA MET A 127 -5.48 6.15 15.99
C MET A 127 -6.20 7.34 16.60
N ASN A 128 -5.84 8.55 16.17
CA ASN A 128 -6.62 9.74 16.51
C ASN A 128 -7.92 9.78 15.68
N LEU A 129 -9.02 9.26 16.24
CA LEU A 129 -10.32 9.17 15.57
C LEU A 129 -10.90 10.54 15.20
N THR A 130 -10.57 11.62 15.93
CA THR A 130 -11.02 12.99 15.59
C THR A 130 -10.49 13.48 14.22
N ARG A 131 -9.51 12.76 13.65
CA ARG A 131 -8.86 13.07 12.36
C ARG A 131 -9.21 12.06 11.26
N ILE A 132 -10.12 11.12 11.49
CA ILE A 132 -10.45 10.08 10.50
C ILE A 132 -10.97 10.66 9.18
N ASN A 133 -11.69 11.80 9.24
CA ASN A 133 -12.11 12.53 8.06
C ASN A 133 -10.93 13.00 7.19
N VAL A 134 -9.83 13.46 7.81
CA VAL A 134 -8.60 13.83 7.12
C VAL A 134 -7.99 12.59 6.47
N TYR A 135 -7.82 11.49 7.22
CA TYR A 135 -7.19 10.27 6.70
C TYR A 135 -7.94 9.72 5.48
N LEU A 136 -9.27 9.59 5.54
CA LEU A 136 -10.07 9.07 4.43
C LEU A 136 -10.18 10.01 3.24
N SER A 137 -10.14 11.33 3.46
CA SER A 137 -10.17 12.31 2.37
C SER A 137 -8.88 12.33 1.53
N HIS A 138 -7.82 11.68 2.03
CA HIS A 138 -6.50 11.60 1.39
C HIS A 138 -6.07 10.16 1.04
N CYS A 139 -6.69 9.15 1.65
CA CYS A 139 -6.35 7.74 1.46
C CYS A 139 -7.62 6.93 1.11
N PRO A 140 -7.58 6.08 0.07
CA PRO A 140 -6.46 5.83 -0.85
C PRO A 140 -6.20 7.00 -1.80
N ALA A 141 -4.95 7.18 -2.25
CA ALA A 141 -4.56 8.27 -3.17
C ALA A 141 -4.62 7.86 -4.67
N GLY A 142 -5.11 6.66 -4.96
CA GLY A 142 -5.13 6.09 -6.30
C GLY A 142 -3.94 5.18 -6.61
N THR A 143 -4.19 4.16 -7.43
CA THR A 143 -3.19 3.27 -8.03
C THR A 143 -3.71 2.77 -9.39
N SER A 144 -2.97 1.94 -10.11
CA SER A 144 -3.46 1.28 -11.33
C SER A 144 -4.10 -0.07 -11.01
N VAL A 145 -5.08 -0.49 -11.83
CA VAL A 145 -5.62 -1.85 -11.75
C VAL A 145 -4.52 -2.90 -11.94
N GLN A 146 -3.54 -2.62 -12.82
CA GLN A 146 -2.38 -3.48 -12.99
C GLN A 146 -1.57 -3.67 -11.71
N ASN A 147 -1.41 -2.63 -10.88
CA ASN A 147 -0.71 -2.76 -9.60
C ASN A 147 -1.51 -3.62 -8.61
N VAL A 148 -2.85 -3.51 -8.59
CA VAL A 148 -3.73 -4.37 -7.79
C VAL A 148 -3.60 -5.83 -8.23
N LEU A 149 -3.63 -6.09 -9.54
CA LEU A 149 -3.44 -7.43 -10.09
C LEU A 149 -2.06 -8.00 -9.77
N HIS A 150 -1.01 -7.17 -9.78
CA HIS A 150 0.32 -7.61 -9.38
C HIS A 150 0.34 -8.10 -7.93
N TRP A 151 -0.34 -7.41 -7.01
CA TRP A 151 -0.46 -7.89 -5.62
C TRP A 151 -1.24 -9.20 -5.49
N SER A 152 -2.24 -9.44 -6.35
CA SER A 152 -2.92 -10.73 -6.45
C SER A 152 -1.98 -11.86 -6.90
N GLN A 153 -1.06 -11.56 -7.82
CA GLN A 153 -0.10 -12.55 -8.35
C GLN A 153 1.01 -12.92 -7.36
N VAL A 154 1.39 -12.00 -6.48
CA VAL A 154 2.40 -12.22 -5.42
C VAL A 154 1.81 -12.99 -4.23
N ALA A 155 0.49 -13.03 -4.12
CA ALA A 155 -0.21 -13.85 -3.15
C ALA A 155 -0.13 -15.34 -3.55
N PRO A 156 -0.14 -16.26 -2.57
CA PRO A 156 -0.02 -17.67 -2.83
C PRO A 156 -1.28 -18.12 -3.56
N LYS A 157 -1.10 -18.71 -4.74
CA LYS A 157 -2.15 -19.51 -5.35
C LYS A 157 -2.39 -20.67 -4.39
N SER A 158 -3.64 -20.90 -3.99
CA SER A 158 -4.02 -21.99 -3.10
C SER A 158 -3.59 -23.35 -3.69
N SER A 159 -2.35 -23.75 -3.44
CA SER A 159 -1.85 -25.10 -3.68
C SER A 159 -2.06 -25.88 -2.39
N GLY A 160 -3.27 -26.40 -2.22
CA GLY A 160 -3.62 -27.35 -1.16
C GLY A 160 -3.63 -26.75 0.24
N VAL A 161 -4.74 -26.93 0.92
CA VAL A 161 -4.76 -26.94 2.39
C VAL A 161 -3.87 -28.10 2.83
N GLY A 162 -2.58 -27.83 2.99
CA GLY A 162 -1.64 -28.69 3.68
C GLY A 162 -1.52 -28.16 5.09
N SER A 163 -2.11 -28.88 6.04
CA SER A 163 -1.99 -28.68 7.50
C SER A 163 -0.56 -28.30 7.90
N ALA A 164 -0.31 -27.01 8.06
CA ALA A 164 0.91 -26.50 8.68
C ALA A 164 0.52 -25.97 10.06
N ASN A 165 0.62 -26.88 11.03
CA ASN A 165 0.57 -26.68 12.48
C ASN A 165 0.59 -25.22 12.96
N LEU A 166 -0.56 -24.79 13.46
CA LEU A 166 -0.69 -23.79 14.53
C LEU A 166 0.04 -24.30 15.78
N LEU A 167 1.36 -24.09 15.85
CA LEU A 167 2.10 -24.08 17.11
C LEU A 167 3.28 -23.10 16.98
N ARG A 168 3.05 -21.87 17.43
CA ARG A 168 3.96 -21.09 18.27
C ARG A 168 3.21 -19.90 18.87
#